data_AF-A0A7S4F5R9-F1
#
_entry.id   AF-A0A7S4F5R9-F1
#
_cell.length_a   1.000
_cell.length_b   1.000
_cell.length_c   1.000
_cell.angle_alpha   90.00
_cell.angle_beta   90.00
_cell.angle_gamma   90.00
#
_symmetry.space_group_name_H-M   'P 1'
#
loop_
_entity.id
_entity.type
_entity.pdbx_description
1 polymer ?
#
loop_
_entity_poly.entity_id
_entity_poly.type
_entity_poly.pdbx_seq_one_letter_code
_entity_poly.pdbx_strand_id
1 'polypeptide(L)'
;MPPPIAFVPHRRTRGEIREEHNNFERDRPPAYVPTKSSDERKAELALRNEFHGKTPQEVAAAQAGPPKPRQPRAVATTQQLRNQIVDEVAERQEFLDSMAKMGKGTEYEAKIRGEIAERLADLKKLDQLEASDAEQSAQS
;
A
#
# COMPACT_ATOMS: atom_id res chain seq x y z
N MET A 1 69.99 29.32 -3.45
CA MET A 1 68.75 29.90 -4.01
C MET A 1 68.36 29.11 -5.24
N PRO A 2 67.09 28.66 -5.38
CA PRO A 2 66.63 28.00 -6.61
C PRO A 2 66.43 29.03 -7.75
N PRO A 3 66.63 28.64 -9.02
CA PRO A 3 66.49 29.53 -10.17
C PRO A 3 65.00 29.85 -10.47
N PRO A 4 64.70 31.01 -11.08
CA PRO A 4 63.34 31.38 -11.44
C PRO A 4 62.80 30.49 -12.57
N ILE A 5 61.59 29.97 -12.38
CA ILE A 5 60.89 29.10 -13.34
C ILE A 5 60.56 29.92 -14.60
N ALA A 6 61.00 29.43 -15.77
CA ALA A 6 60.68 30.02 -17.05
C ALA A 6 59.16 30.00 -17.31
N PHE A 7 58.61 31.18 -17.56
CA PHE A 7 57.19 31.50 -17.72
C PHE A 7 56.53 30.65 -18.83
N VAL A 8 55.36 30.07 -18.53
CA VAL A 8 54.54 29.25 -19.45
C VAL A 8 54.31 30.00 -20.76
N PRO A 9 54.46 29.36 -21.93
CA PRO A 9 54.27 30.03 -23.21
C PRO A 9 52.80 30.46 -23.40
N HIS A 10 52.61 31.77 -23.55
CA HIS A 10 51.52 32.45 -24.25
C HIS A 10 50.09 32.11 -23.78
N ARG A 11 49.60 32.87 -22.81
CA ARG A 11 48.16 32.92 -22.48
C ARG A 11 47.41 33.55 -23.67
N ARG A 12 46.49 32.82 -24.28
CA ARG A 12 45.57 33.36 -25.30
C ARG A 12 44.91 34.63 -24.80
N THR A 13 44.88 35.63 -25.64
CA THR A 13 44.25 36.91 -25.30
C THR A 13 42.74 36.76 -25.28
N ARG A 14 42.06 37.61 -24.49
CA ARG A 14 40.59 37.65 -24.43
C ARG A 14 39.97 37.89 -25.82
N GLY A 15 40.68 38.58 -26.71
CA GLY A 15 40.27 38.83 -28.09
C GLY A 15 40.22 37.54 -28.91
N GLU A 16 41.30 36.76 -28.90
CA GLU A 16 41.38 35.47 -29.62
C GLU A 16 40.31 34.50 -29.15
N ILE A 17 40.08 34.41 -27.83
CA ILE A 17 39.01 33.55 -27.26
C ILE A 17 37.63 34.01 -27.76
N ARG A 18 37.43 35.32 -27.97
CA ARG A 18 36.15 35.86 -28.45
C ARG A 18 35.95 35.61 -29.95
N GLU A 19 36.99 35.73 -30.77
CA GLU A 19 36.87 35.40 -32.20
C GLU A 19 36.68 33.90 -32.42
N GLU A 20 37.36 33.05 -31.64
CA GLU A 20 37.31 31.60 -31.78
C GLU A 20 35.98 30.99 -31.27
N HIS A 21 35.34 31.60 -30.27
CA HIS A 21 34.18 31.01 -29.58
C HIS A 21 32.89 31.83 -29.59
N ASN A 22 32.86 33.04 -30.16
CA ASN A 22 31.68 33.91 -30.11
C ASN A 22 30.93 33.97 -31.44
N ASN A 23 30.89 32.84 -32.16
CA ASN A 23 30.23 32.65 -33.46
C ASN A 23 28.85 31.98 -33.34
N PHE A 24 28.24 31.98 -32.15
CA PHE A 24 26.91 31.44 -31.93
C PHE A 24 25.87 32.54 -32.08
N GLU A 25 25.26 32.65 -33.26
CA GLU A 25 23.99 33.35 -33.40
C GLU A 25 22.98 32.65 -32.48
N ARG A 26 22.52 33.34 -31.43
CA ARG A 26 21.40 32.85 -30.63
C ARG A 26 20.13 33.26 -31.36
N ASP A 27 19.38 32.26 -31.82
CA ASP A 27 18.02 32.48 -32.28
C ASP A 27 17.25 33.29 -31.24
N ARG A 28 16.69 34.42 -31.67
CA ARG A 28 15.86 35.23 -30.79
C ARG A 28 14.59 34.41 -30.51
N PRO A 29 14.21 34.20 -29.24
CA PRO A 29 12.98 33.48 -28.93
C PRO A 29 11.80 34.22 -29.58
N PRO A 30 10.79 33.49 -30.08
CA PRO A 30 9.61 34.11 -30.66
C PRO A 30 8.95 35.05 -29.65
N ALA A 31 8.42 36.18 -30.13
CA ALA A 31 7.71 37.13 -29.28
C ALA A 31 6.45 36.46 -28.71
N TYR A 32 6.38 36.34 -27.38
CA TYR A 32 5.24 35.72 -26.72
C TYR A 32 4.00 36.60 -26.84
N VAL A 33 2.92 36.05 -27.39
CA VAL A 33 1.60 36.68 -27.40
C VAL A 33 0.78 36.06 -26.26
N PRO A 34 0.35 36.83 -25.25
CA PRO A 34 -0.48 36.28 -24.18
C PRO A 34 -1.78 35.68 -24.75
N THR A 35 -1.94 34.35 -24.68
CA THR A 35 -3.20 33.70 -25.05
C THR A 35 -4.19 33.69 -23.89
N LYS A 36 -5.49 33.60 -24.21
CA LYS A 36 -6.63 33.65 -23.28
C LYS A 36 -6.48 32.74 -22.04
N SER A 37 -7.05 33.23 -20.93
CA SER A 37 -7.23 32.65 -19.58
C SER A 37 -6.30 31.48 -19.23
N SER A 38 -5.11 31.83 -18.74
CA SER A 38 -4.14 30.90 -18.13
C SER A 38 -4.78 30.01 -17.05
N ASP A 39 -5.77 30.54 -16.33
CA ASP A 39 -6.23 29.93 -15.09
C ASP A 39 -7.19 28.76 -15.31
N GLU A 40 -8.06 28.82 -16.33
CA GLU A 40 -8.95 27.71 -16.70
C GLU A 40 -8.14 26.52 -17.22
N ARG A 41 -7.15 26.77 -18.09
CA ARG A 41 -6.25 25.73 -18.59
C ARG A 41 -5.37 25.15 -17.49
N LYS A 42 -4.94 25.97 -16.52
CA LYS A 42 -4.22 25.49 -15.33
C LYS A 42 -5.10 24.59 -14.48
N ALA A 43 -6.36 24.97 -14.24
CA ALA A 43 -7.30 24.18 -13.47
C ALA A 43 -7.61 22.83 -14.17
N GLU A 44 -7.83 22.85 -15.47
CA GLU A 44 -8.03 21.64 -16.27
C GLU A 44 -6.80 20.71 -16.23
N LEU A 45 -5.60 21.28 -16.38
CA LEU A 45 -4.36 20.51 -16.32
C LEU A 45 -4.08 19.95 -14.91
N ALA A 46 -4.40 20.71 -13.85
CA ALA A 46 -4.28 20.25 -12.47
C ALA A 46 -5.19 19.05 -12.22
N LEU A 47 -6.46 19.14 -12.63
CA LEU A 47 -7.42 18.05 -12.53
C LEU A 47 -6.92 16.82 -13.30
N ARG A 48 -6.43 17.00 -14.53
CA ARG A 48 -5.90 15.90 -15.34
C ARG A 48 -4.68 15.23 -14.70
N ASN A 49 -3.79 16.00 -14.06
CA ASN A 49 -2.61 15.45 -13.39
C ASN A 49 -2.96 14.68 -12.12
N GLU A 50 -3.95 15.17 -11.36
CA GLU A 50 -4.46 14.50 -10.15
C GLU A 50 -4.98 13.08 -10.46
N PHE A 51 -5.62 12.91 -11.62
CA PHE A 51 -6.16 11.62 -12.07
C PHE A 51 -5.22 10.90 -13.08
N HIS A 52 -3.91 11.15 -13.03
CA HIS A 52 -2.88 10.49 -13.86
C HIS A 52 -3.18 10.49 -15.37
N GLY A 53 -3.66 11.62 -15.90
CA GLY A 53 -3.94 11.79 -17.33
C GLY A 53 -5.37 11.43 -17.73
N LYS A 54 -6.19 10.88 -16.83
CA LYS A 54 -7.60 10.55 -17.03
C LYS A 54 -8.51 11.65 -16.47
N THR A 55 -9.74 11.69 -16.94
CA THR A 55 -10.76 12.54 -16.32
C THR A 55 -11.35 11.85 -15.07
N PRO A 56 -11.88 12.59 -14.09
CA PRO A 56 -12.55 12.00 -12.93
C PRO A 56 -13.67 11.03 -13.33
N GLN A 57 -14.35 11.32 -14.44
CA GLN A 57 -15.45 10.51 -14.97
C GLN A 57 -14.96 9.15 -15.51
N GLU A 58 -13.79 9.09 -16.15
CA GLU A 58 -13.17 7.85 -16.60
C GLU A 58 -12.68 6.98 -15.43
N VAL A 59 -12.18 7.61 -14.36
CA VAL A 59 -11.78 6.89 -13.13
C VAL A 59 -13.00 6.34 -12.41
N ALA A 60 -14.09 7.11 -12.32
CA ALA A 60 -15.36 6.64 -11.75
C ALA A 60 -15.95 5.47 -12.56
N ALA A 61 -15.93 5.56 -13.90
CA ALA A 61 -16.40 4.49 -14.77
C ALA A 61 -15.57 3.20 -14.66
N ALA A 62 -14.25 3.32 -14.47
CA ALA A 62 -13.37 2.18 -14.25
C ALA A 62 -13.61 1.49 -12.90
N GLN A 63 -14.03 2.24 -11.87
CA GLN A 63 -14.37 1.69 -10.55
C GLN A 63 -15.78 1.07 -10.52
N ALA A 64 -16.70 1.59 -11.33
CA ALA A 64 -18.07 1.10 -11.48
C ALA A 64 -18.16 -0.13 -12.41
N GLY A 65 -17.25 -1.09 -12.26
CA GLY A 65 -17.32 -2.37 -12.97
C GLY A 65 -18.69 -3.04 -12.81
N PRO A 66 -19.08 -3.96 -13.72
CA PRO A 66 -20.39 -4.60 -13.67
C PRO A 66 -20.61 -5.22 -12.29
N PRO A 67 -21.84 -5.14 -11.73
CA PRO A 67 -22.11 -5.70 -10.41
C PRO A 67 -21.73 -7.17 -10.41
N LYS A 68 -20.68 -7.53 -9.66
CA LYS A 68 -20.31 -8.93 -9.49
C LYS A 68 -21.54 -9.65 -8.92
N PRO A 69 -21.97 -10.78 -9.51
CA PRO A 69 -23.02 -11.58 -8.91
C PRO A 69 -22.58 -11.91 -7.48
N ARG A 70 -23.42 -11.57 -6.50
CA ARG A 70 -23.21 -11.95 -5.10
C ARG A 70 -23.27 -13.47 -5.06
N GLN A 71 -22.10 -14.11 -5.10
CA GLN A 71 -21.97 -15.53 -4.81
C GLN A 71 -22.59 -15.75 -3.42
N PRO A 72 -23.50 -16.72 -3.24
CA PRO A 72 -23.97 -17.05 -1.90
C PRO A 72 -22.74 -17.46 -1.08
N ARG A 73 -22.48 -16.76 0.03
CA ARG A 73 -21.49 -17.22 0.99
C ARG A 73 -21.98 -18.59 1.46
N ALA A 74 -21.26 -19.64 1.11
CA ALA A 74 -21.51 -20.96 1.68
C ALA A 74 -21.44 -20.80 3.20
N VAL A 75 -22.56 -21.07 3.87
CA VAL A 75 -22.63 -21.04 5.32
C VAL A 75 -21.75 -22.18 5.80
N ALA A 76 -20.74 -21.87 6.60
CA ALA A 76 -19.87 -22.90 7.16
C ALA A 76 -20.72 -23.85 8.00
N THR A 77 -20.54 -25.15 7.77
CA THR A 77 -21.20 -26.19 8.59
C THR A 77 -20.73 -26.10 10.04
N THR A 78 -21.54 -26.58 10.98
CA THR A 78 -21.16 -26.61 12.41
C THR A 78 -19.85 -27.38 12.63
N GLN A 79 -19.64 -28.47 11.90
CA GLN A 79 -18.39 -29.24 11.92
C GLN A 79 -17.17 -28.42 11.44
N GLN A 80 -17.33 -27.59 10.41
CA GLN A 80 -16.25 -26.70 9.95
C GLN A 80 -15.91 -25.66 11.02
N LEU A 81 -16.93 -25.09 11.67
CA LEU A 81 -16.72 -24.14 12.78
C LEU A 81 -16.03 -24.83 13.97
N ARG A 82 -16.41 -26.07 14.29
CA ARG A 82 -15.77 -26.87 15.34
C ARG A 82 -14.29 -27.08 15.06
N ASN A 83 -13.96 -27.53 13.85
CA ASN A 83 -12.57 -27.76 13.45
C ASN A 83 -11.76 -26.47 13.52
N GLN A 84 -12.32 -25.36 13.01
CA GLN A 84 -11.66 -24.05 13.08
C GLN A 84 -11.33 -23.66 14.53
N ILE A 85 -12.25 -23.84 15.47
CA ILE A 85 -11.99 -23.47 16.87
C ILE A 85 -10.91 -24.36 17.50
N VAL A 86 -10.86 -25.65 17.15
CA VAL A 86 -9.80 -26.57 17.61
C VAL A 86 -8.43 -26.13 17.07
N ASP A 87 -8.34 -25.81 15.78
CA ASP A 87 -7.11 -25.32 15.16
C ASP A 87 -6.64 -24.02 15.84
N GLU A 88 -7.56 -23.10 16.08
CA GLU A 88 -7.34 -21.84 16.78
C GLU A 88 -6.84 -22.00 18.23
N VAL A 89 -7.24 -23.06 18.92
CA VAL A 89 -6.72 -23.39 20.26
C VAL A 89 -5.31 -23.95 20.16
N ALA A 90 -5.06 -24.83 19.20
CA ALA A 90 -3.74 -25.40 18.97
C ALA A 90 -2.71 -24.31 18.62
N GLU A 91 -3.02 -23.42 17.68
CA GLU A 91 -2.15 -22.29 17.30
C GLU A 91 -1.80 -21.38 18.49
N ARG A 92 -2.78 -21.11 19.36
CA ARG A 92 -2.57 -20.29 20.56
C ARG A 92 -1.67 -20.98 21.58
N GLN A 93 -1.80 -22.29 21.74
CA GLN A 93 -0.91 -23.06 22.60
C GLN A 93 0.51 -23.08 22.05
N GLU A 94 0.68 -23.31 20.74
CA GLU A 94 1.98 -23.27 20.07
C GLU A 94 2.65 -21.90 20.16
N PHE A 95 1.86 -20.83 20.06
CA PHE A 95 2.34 -19.46 20.27
C PHE A 95 2.89 -19.28 21.69
N LEU A 96 2.16 -19.72 22.72
CA LEU A 96 2.63 -19.63 24.10
C LEU A 96 3.90 -20.43 24.32
N ASP A 97 3.98 -21.65 23.81
CA ASP A 97 5.16 -22.50 23.92
C ASP A 97 6.37 -21.84 23.23
N SER A 98 6.15 -21.21 22.09
CA SER A 98 7.17 -20.47 21.35
C SER A 98 7.66 -19.24 22.13
N MET A 99 6.75 -18.46 22.71
CA MET A 99 7.10 -17.31 23.55
C MET A 99 7.80 -17.73 24.83
N ALA A 100 7.40 -18.84 25.44
CA ALA A 100 8.04 -19.40 26.63
C ALA A 100 9.50 -19.82 26.35
N LYS A 101 9.76 -20.47 25.21
CA LYS A 101 11.12 -20.82 24.76
C LYS A 101 12.01 -19.58 24.55
N MET A 102 11.41 -18.44 24.20
CA MET A 102 12.11 -17.16 24.04
C MET A 102 12.18 -16.33 25.34
N GLY A 103 11.71 -16.85 26.48
CA GLY A 103 11.70 -16.15 27.76
C GLY A 103 10.64 -15.05 27.89
N LYS A 104 9.72 -14.94 26.92
CA LYS A 104 8.62 -13.96 26.88
C LYS A 104 7.26 -14.57 27.22
N GLY A 105 7.22 -15.82 27.69
CA GLY A 105 5.97 -16.52 27.99
C GLY A 105 5.08 -15.76 28.98
N THR A 106 5.68 -15.22 30.04
CA THR A 106 4.97 -14.49 31.11
C THR A 106 4.28 -13.20 30.63
N GLU A 107 4.78 -12.56 29.57
CA GLU A 107 4.17 -11.36 28.97
C GLU A 107 2.82 -11.68 28.32
N TYR A 108 2.71 -12.86 27.70
CA TYR A 108 1.54 -13.24 26.90
C TYR A 108 0.64 -14.26 27.59
N GLU A 109 1.11 -14.93 28.65
CA GLU A 109 0.44 -16.06 29.29
C GLU A 109 -1.00 -15.75 29.71
N ALA A 110 -1.22 -14.66 30.44
CA ALA A 110 -2.56 -14.31 30.93
C ALA A 110 -3.54 -14.04 29.76
N LYS A 111 -3.08 -13.31 28.75
CA LYS A 111 -3.89 -12.96 27.58
C LYS A 111 -4.27 -14.20 26.77
N ILE A 112 -3.27 -15.00 26.38
CA ILE A 112 -3.51 -16.14 25.50
C ILE A 112 -4.29 -17.26 26.21
N ARG A 113 -4.05 -17.48 27.52
CA ARG A 113 -4.91 -18.39 28.31
C ARG A 113 -6.37 -17.91 28.34
N GLY A 114 -6.61 -16.61 28.41
CA GLY A 114 -7.95 -16.02 28.28
C GLY A 114 -8.58 -16.33 26.93
N GLU A 115 -7.85 -16.09 25.84
CA GLU A 115 -8.33 -16.40 24.48
C GLU A 115 -8.63 -17.89 24.28
N ILE A 116 -7.78 -18.78 24.81
CA ILE A 116 -8.03 -20.23 24.79
C ILE A 116 -9.33 -20.56 25.55
N ALA A 117 -9.54 -19.99 26.73
CA ALA A 117 -10.75 -20.21 27.51
C ALA A 117 -12.02 -19.73 26.77
N GLU A 118 -11.95 -18.60 26.06
CA GLU A 118 -13.04 -18.11 25.21
C GLU A 118 -13.36 -19.09 24.08
N ARG A 119 -12.34 -19.59 23.38
CA ARG A 119 -12.53 -20.58 22.30
C ARG A 119 -13.14 -21.89 22.81
N LEU A 120 -12.70 -22.38 23.97
CA LEU A 120 -13.30 -23.55 24.62
C LEU A 120 -14.76 -23.31 25.04
N ALA A 121 -15.10 -22.09 25.46
CA ALA A 121 -16.48 -21.72 25.76
C ALA A 121 -17.34 -21.69 24.50
N ASP A 122 -16.80 -21.22 23.37
CA ASP A 122 -17.50 -21.23 22.08
C ASP A 122 -17.76 -22.66 21.58
N LEU A 123 -16.81 -23.59 21.77
CA LEU A 123 -17.04 -25.02 21.49
C LEU A 123 -18.20 -25.59 22.30
N LYS A 124 -18.29 -25.28 23.60
CA LYS A 124 -19.40 -25.74 24.45
C LYS A 124 -20.75 -25.19 23.98
N LYS A 125 -20.79 -23.94 23.51
CA LYS A 125 -22.01 -23.35 22.94
C LYS A 125 -22.41 -24.06 21.64
N LEU A 126 -21.45 -24.41 20.78
CA LEU A 126 -21.74 -25.18 19.57
C LEU A 126 -22.34 -26.55 19.91
N ASP A 127 -21.77 -27.27 20.88
CA ASP A 127 -22.33 -28.56 21.32
C ASP A 127 -23.77 -28.43 21.85
N GLN A 128 -24.09 -27.33 22.55
CA GLN A 128 -25.45 -27.06 23.02
C GLN A 128 -26.43 -26.75 21.88
N LEU A 129 -25.99 -25.99 20.87
CA LEU A 129 -26.80 -25.67 19.69
C LEU A 129 -27.12 -26.93 18.90
N GLU A 130 -26.13 -27.80 18.67
CA GLU A 130 -26.34 -29.08 17.99
C GLU A 130 -27.32 -29.99 18.74
N ALA A 131 -27.24 -30.02 20.08
CA ALA A 131 -28.19 -30.78 20.89
C ALA A 131 -29.63 -30.23 20.75
N SER A 132 -29.81 -28.90 20.76
CA SER A 132 -31.14 -28.29 20.58
C SER A 132 -31.70 -28.48 19.17
N ASP A 133 -30.86 -28.41 18.14
CA ASP A 133 -31.28 -28.62 16.75
C ASP A 133 -31.69 -30.08 16.52
N ALA A 134 -30.99 -31.03 17.14
CA ALA A 134 -31.34 -32.45 17.09
C ALA A 134 -32.70 -32.74 17.77
N GLU A 135 -32.99 -32.10 18.91
CA GLU A 135 -34.28 -32.23 19.60
C GLU A 135 -35.46 -31.66 18.78
N GLN A 136 -35.26 -30.52 18.11
CA GLN A 136 -36.29 -29.90 17.27
C GLN A 136 -36.58 -30.71 16.00
N SER A 137 -35.57 -31.32 15.40
CA SER A 137 -35.74 -32.21 14.24
C SER A 137 -36.45 -33.53 14.60
N ALA A 138 -36.43 -33.96 15.86
CA ALA A 138 -37.11 -35.18 16.30
C ALA A 138 -38.60 -34.96 16.64
N GLN A 139 -39.03 -33.70 16.79
CA GLN A 139 -40.40 -33.31 17.13
C GLN A 139 -41.24 -32.86 15.91
N SER A 140 -40.61 -32.73 14.74
CA SER A 140 -41.26 -32.37 13.46
C SER A 140 -41.46 -33.60 12.58
#